data_AF-A0A6P4JIN1-F1
#
_entry.id   AF-A0A6P4JIN1-F1
#
_cell.length_a   1.000
_cell.length_b   1.000
_cell.length_c   1.000
_cell.angle_alpha   90.00
_cell.angle_beta   90.00
_cell.angle_gamma   90.00
#
_symmetry.space_group_name_H-M   'P 1'
#
loop_
_entity.id
_entity.type
_entity.pdbx_description
1 polymer ?
#
loop_
_entity_poly.entity_id
_entity_poly.type
_entity_poly.pdbx_seq_one_letter_code
_entity_poly.pdbx_strand_id
1 'polypeptide(L)'
;MDVEIKQQFDEMGVEPADAVLDKCLELAISYNVLDATEFVEQWMAFSLSHLHGDDPTVENLGEFERKVLQLRKDKVVPKAKSYSATTSSGPEISSLATYGVMEHEPMMDDYVSESVADSSAMHTPKAKKDQPRSAALKGGVLFSPVSYTPQSAKRTQVAAGTPSATVAGKPGDIVDSFGHPKLLAGSSWQTEVEHQLPVNQKLLHKDAPLTVANLGYMNDLLGDRCDDLHDRLVETGRALVEKKLGADGAAECSWYPQDRQTLQALHLLHAVGMIHSEDDGPLDAHSAFLSVTDAEENSFLSLNFSRIKSASIFPGQVVLAKGFIPKGNSFVVEEIHTERKLTPPAPLKVDRELQFVVAAGPFTHSTDLIYEPLHDLLKYLKEHRPDVLVLTGPFLDADHSIVSELAETFDSFFEKMVAGIMEVVGSYTTVLMVSSQKDAMVHSVYPTPPPTLRKTYPNLHMLPDPSLVDLDGITLGVSSTDVVDHLLSHEFAANAGERMHRAINHLFHQGSFYPIYPPADEDMAFDSQLALKYAQIKQLPNVLILPGDQRHFIRLVSDCLVINPGRVADSKGGTFARFLVAPSAPGKSANMFNSVACQVQRI
;
A
#
# COMPACT_ATOMS: atom_id res chain seq x y z
N MET A 1 -16.25 19.15 15.09
CA MET A 1 -15.51 18.88 16.34
C MET A 1 -16.33 18.10 17.37
N ASP A 2 -17.33 18.65 18.06
CA ASP A 2 -18.07 17.88 19.10
C ASP A 2 -18.77 16.62 18.55
N VAL A 3 -19.52 16.77 17.46
CA VAL A 3 -20.15 15.66 16.72
C VAL A 3 -19.11 14.66 16.18
N GLU A 4 -17.94 15.16 15.78
CA GLU A 4 -16.84 14.31 15.26
C GLU A 4 -16.16 13.54 16.39
N ILE A 5 -15.90 14.17 17.55
CA ILE A 5 -15.34 13.51 18.74
C ILE A 5 -16.28 12.40 19.19
N LYS A 6 -17.59 12.68 19.23
CA LYS A 6 -18.60 11.67 19.55
C LYS A 6 -18.57 10.52 18.55
N GLN A 7 -18.57 10.81 17.25
CA GLN A 7 -18.48 9.79 16.20
C GLN A 7 -17.19 8.95 16.35
N GLN A 8 -16.05 9.57 16.64
CA GLN A 8 -14.78 8.86 16.84
C GLN A 8 -14.82 7.97 18.09
N PHE A 9 -15.43 8.40 19.19
CA PHE A 9 -15.65 7.53 20.36
C PHE A 9 -16.61 6.37 20.06
N ASP A 10 -17.70 6.64 19.33
CA ASP A 10 -18.68 5.63 18.91
C ASP A 10 -18.03 4.58 17.98
N GLU A 11 -17.16 5.00 17.04
CA GLU A 11 -16.35 4.14 16.18
C GLU A 11 -15.41 3.22 16.99
N MET A 12 -14.98 3.67 18.18
CA MET A 12 -14.16 2.91 19.12
C MET A 12 -14.96 2.11 20.15
N GLY A 13 -16.31 2.16 20.09
CA GLY A 13 -17.20 1.42 20.98
C GLY A 13 -17.35 2.02 22.38
N VAL A 14 -17.06 3.32 22.54
CA VAL A 14 -17.22 4.08 23.78
C VAL A 14 -18.37 5.06 23.60
N GLU A 15 -19.38 5.02 24.47
CA GLU A 15 -20.49 6.00 24.47
C GLU A 15 -20.29 7.02 25.62
N PRO A 16 -19.56 8.13 25.40
CA PRO A 16 -19.32 9.13 26.43
C PRO A 16 -20.60 9.92 26.73
N ALA A 17 -20.83 10.23 28.01
CA ALA A 17 -21.89 11.13 28.43
C ALA A 17 -21.64 12.58 27.93
N ASP A 18 -22.69 13.38 27.76
CA ASP A 18 -22.59 14.76 27.24
C ASP A 18 -21.57 15.62 28.02
N ALA A 19 -21.50 15.46 29.34
CA ALA A 19 -20.53 16.19 30.18
C ALA A 19 -19.07 15.83 29.90
N VAL A 20 -18.81 14.62 29.38
CA VAL A 20 -17.47 14.16 28.96
C VAL A 20 -17.13 14.75 27.60
N LEU A 21 -18.08 14.76 26.67
CA LEU A 21 -17.92 15.38 25.34
C LEU A 21 -17.64 16.88 25.45
N ASP A 22 -18.39 17.59 26.29
CA ASP A 22 -18.15 19.02 26.59
C ASP A 22 -16.71 19.26 27.08
N LYS A 23 -16.21 18.37 27.96
CA LYS A 23 -14.84 18.46 28.48
C LYS A 23 -13.80 18.16 27.42
N CYS A 24 -14.04 17.16 26.55
CA CYS A 24 -13.17 16.86 25.41
C CYS A 24 -13.07 18.05 24.46
N LEU A 25 -14.20 18.70 24.13
CA LEU A 25 -14.23 19.88 23.29
C LEU A 25 -13.49 21.06 23.93
N GLU A 26 -13.69 21.30 25.23
CA GLU A 26 -12.97 22.33 26.00
C GLU A 26 -11.45 22.11 25.92
N LEU A 27 -10.98 20.87 26.12
CA LEU A 27 -9.56 20.53 26.06
C LEU A 27 -9.01 20.65 24.64
N ALA A 28 -9.73 20.18 23.62
CA ALA A 28 -9.31 20.29 22.23
C ALA A 28 -9.10 21.76 21.82
N ILE A 29 -10.04 22.65 22.19
CA ILE A 29 -9.92 24.09 21.95
C ILE A 29 -8.76 24.70 22.77
N SER A 30 -8.66 24.36 24.05
CA SER A 30 -7.68 24.95 24.97
C SER A 30 -6.23 24.61 24.60
N TYR A 31 -6.01 23.46 23.98
CA TYR A 31 -4.69 22.98 23.56
C TYR A 31 -4.49 22.98 22.04
N ASN A 32 -5.40 23.63 21.30
CA ASN A 32 -5.35 23.82 19.84
C ASN A 32 -5.21 22.50 19.06
N VAL A 33 -5.90 21.45 19.50
CA VAL A 33 -6.06 20.20 18.77
C VAL A 33 -7.30 20.34 17.90
N LEU A 34 -7.10 20.54 16.60
CA LEU A 34 -8.16 20.86 15.64
C LEU A 34 -8.78 19.62 14.98
N ASP A 35 -8.18 18.45 15.18
CA ASP A 35 -8.63 17.17 14.63
C ASP A 35 -9.21 16.29 15.74
N ALA A 36 -10.46 15.88 15.57
CA ALA A 36 -11.18 15.03 16.52
C ALA A 36 -10.56 13.63 16.63
N THR A 37 -10.06 13.08 15.52
CA THR A 37 -9.41 11.77 15.52
C THR A 37 -8.09 11.84 16.27
N GLU A 38 -7.25 12.86 16.02
CA GLU A 38 -6.00 13.06 16.76
C GLU A 38 -6.26 13.17 18.27
N PHE A 39 -7.30 13.92 18.66
CA PHE A 39 -7.66 14.06 20.07
C PHE A 39 -8.05 12.72 20.71
N VAL A 40 -8.93 11.96 20.05
CA VAL A 40 -9.40 10.66 20.56
C VAL A 40 -8.27 9.63 20.57
N GLU A 41 -7.42 9.57 19.55
CA GLU A 41 -6.24 8.70 19.54
C GLU A 41 -5.25 9.03 20.67
N GLN A 42 -5.00 10.31 20.94
CA GLN A 42 -4.15 10.73 22.06
C GLN A 42 -4.73 10.34 23.41
N TRP A 43 -6.05 10.54 23.57
CA TRP A 43 -6.77 10.08 24.74
C TRP A 43 -6.64 8.57 24.90
N MET A 44 -6.81 7.80 23.83
CA MET A 44 -6.72 6.35 23.86
C MET A 44 -5.30 5.87 24.16
N ALA A 45 -4.27 6.46 23.55
CA ALA A 45 -2.88 6.18 23.88
C ALA A 45 -2.57 6.47 25.35
N PHE A 46 -3.15 7.56 25.91
CA PHE A 46 -3.03 7.87 27.32
C PHE A 46 -3.75 6.86 28.21
N SER A 47 -5.01 6.53 27.90
CA SER A 47 -5.80 5.56 28.65
C SER A 47 -5.10 4.19 28.67
N LEU A 48 -4.58 3.73 27.53
CA LEU A 48 -3.80 2.50 27.42
C LEU A 48 -2.53 2.53 28.30
N SER A 49 -1.81 3.65 28.29
CA SER A 49 -0.51 3.75 28.96
C SER A 49 -0.61 4.03 30.46
N HIS A 50 -1.66 4.71 30.92
CA HIS A 50 -1.75 5.26 32.28
C HIS A 50 -2.99 4.83 33.06
N LEU A 51 -4.07 4.42 32.38
CA LEU A 51 -5.35 4.05 32.99
C LEU A 51 -5.77 2.61 32.69
N HIS A 52 -4.89 1.79 32.10
CA HIS A 52 -5.18 0.41 31.70
C HIS A 52 -6.40 0.25 30.78
N GLY A 53 -6.69 1.26 29.96
CA GLY A 53 -7.80 1.25 29.00
C GLY A 53 -9.15 1.64 29.60
N ASP A 54 -9.18 2.39 30.70
CA ASP A 54 -10.41 2.90 31.31
C ASP A 54 -11.12 3.96 30.43
N ASP A 55 -12.44 4.06 30.59
CA ASP A 55 -13.30 4.93 29.79
C ASP A 55 -13.05 6.42 30.08
N PRO A 56 -13.38 7.32 29.12
CA PRO A 56 -13.30 8.75 29.32
C PRO A 56 -14.31 9.21 30.37
N THR A 57 -13.81 9.60 31.52
CA THR A 57 -14.55 10.30 32.57
C THR A 57 -13.98 11.70 32.75
N VAL A 58 -14.75 12.63 33.32
CA VAL A 58 -14.28 14.01 33.58
C VAL A 58 -13.01 14.02 34.45
N GLU A 59 -12.90 13.08 35.40
CA GLU A 59 -11.72 12.92 36.26
C GLU A 59 -10.52 12.42 35.46
N ASN A 60 -10.70 11.38 34.64
CA ASN A 60 -9.64 10.81 33.83
C ASN A 60 -9.16 11.78 32.74
N LEU A 61 -10.06 12.58 32.15
CA LEU A 61 -9.72 13.68 31.23
C LEU A 61 -8.90 14.78 31.93
N GLY A 62 -9.15 15.03 33.21
CA GLY A 62 -8.32 15.92 34.02
C GLY A 62 -6.91 15.36 34.30
N GLU A 63 -6.74 14.03 34.35
CA GLU A 63 -5.41 13.41 34.36
C GLU A 63 -4.71 13.52 33.01
N PHE A 64 -5.44 13.27 31.92
CA PHE A 64 -4.96 13.40 30.55
C PHE A 64 -4.46 14.83 30.26
N GLU A 65 -5.22 15.83 30.68
CA GLU A 65 -4.82 17.24 30.56
C GLU A 65 -3.47 17.49 31.23
N ARG A 66 -3.31 17.08 32.50
CA ARG A 66 -2.09 17.30 33.28
C ARG A 66 -0.88 16.55 32.73
N LYS A 67 -1.07 15.29 32.32
CA LYS A 67 0.04 14.39 31.95
C LYS A 67 0.41 14.43 30.48
N VAL A 68 -0.47 14.86 29.58
CA VAL A 68 -0.22 14.84 28.13
C VAL A 68 -0.31 16.24 27.53
N LEU A 69 -1.42 16.93 27.73
CA LEU A 69 -1.69 18.20 27.04
C LEU A 69 -0.86 19.36 27.61
N GLN A 70 -0.69 19.45 28.94
CA GLN A 70 0.14 20.48 29.59
C GLN A 70 1.63 20.33 29.28
N LEU A 71 2.15 19.11 29.23
CA LEU A 71 3.56 18.87 28.87
C LEU A 71 3.89 19.24 27.42
N ARG A 72 2.90 19.22 26.51
CA ARG A 72 3.07 19.73 25.14
C ARG A 72 3.16 21.25 25.11
N LYS A 73 2.37 21.97 25.93
CA LYS A 73 2.40 23.44 26.01
C LYS A 73 3.78 23.97 26.43
N ASP A 74 4.45 23.30 27.36
CA ASP A 74 5.77 23.70 27.86
C ASP A 74 6.92 23.43 26.89
N LYS A 75 6.74 22.53 25.92
CA LYS A 75 7.75 22.26 24.86
C LYS A 75 7.70 23.25 23.69
N VAL A 76 6.67 24.09 23.60
CA VAL A 76 6.43 25.03 22.48
C VAL A 76 6.84 26.48 22.83
N VAL A 77 7.72 26.68 23.83
CA VAL A 77 8.37 27.98 24.05
C VAL A 77 9.61 28.09 23.16
N PRO A 78 9.66 29.00 22.16
CA PRO A 78 10.82 29.12 21.28
C PRO A 78 11.99 29.76 22.04
N LYS A 79 13.10 29.02 22.18
CA LYS A 79 14.39 29.61 22.58
C LYS A 79 14.87 30.56 21.47
N ALA A 80 14.79 31.86 21.72
CA ALA A 80 15.41 32.89 20.89
C ALA A 80 16.92 32.62 20.76
N LYS A 81 17.39 32.29 19.56
CA LYS A 81 18.82 32.31 19.22
C LYS A 81 19.19 33.74 18.82
N SER A 82 20.07 34.36 19.59
CA SER A 82 20.70 35.64 19.30
C SER A 82 21.61 35.53 18.07
N TYR A 83 21.34 36.31 17.04
CA TYR A 83 22.29 36.58 15.95
C TYR A 83 23.21 37.73 16.35
N SER A 84 24.53 37.51 16.37
CA SER A 84 25.51 38.59 16.37
C SER A 84 25.80 39.00 14.93
N ALA A 85 25.51 40.26 14.61
CA ALA A 85 25.85 40.89 13.34
C ALA A 85 27.34 41.27 13.28
N THR A 86 27.96 41.10 12.11
CA THR A 86 29.01 42.03 11.66
C THR A 86 28.91 42.25 10.15
N THR A 87 29.02 43.54 9.82
CA THR A 87 28.79 44.29 8.58
C THR A 87 29.84 44.16 7.48
N SER A 88 29.44 44.26 6.20
CA SER A 88 29.95 45.32 5.27
C SER A 88 29.19 45.43 3.93
N SER A 89 28.67 46.64 3.68
CA SER A 89 28.45 47.43 2.43
C SER A 89 28.11 46.80 1.07
N GLY A 90 27.03 47.31 0.44
CA GLY A 90 26.60 47.10 -0.96
C GLY A 90 27.48 47.79 -2.04
N PRO A 91 27.03 47.99 -3.31
CA PRO A 91 25.67 48.38 -3.74
C PRO A 91 25.04 47.56 -4.91
N GLU A 92 23.80 47.94 -5.24
CA GLU A 92 22.84 47.36 -6.20
C GLU A 92 23.27 47.35 -7.69
N ILE A 93 22.62 46.48 -8.51
CA ILE A 93 21.85 46.81 -9.76
C ILE A 93 21.53 45.52 -10.58
N SER A 94 20.25 45.38 -10.99
CA SER A 94 19.69 44.78 -12.24
C SER A 94 19.71 43.27 -12.58
N SER A 95 18.49 42.74 -12.75
CA SER A 95 17.93 41.91 -13.86
C SER A 95 18.48 40.52 -14.25
N LEU A 96 17.57 39.53 -14.17
CA LEU A 96 17.11 38.56 -15.20
C LEU A 96 18.07 37.64 -15.99
N ALA A 97 17.57 36.42 -16.25
CA ALA A 97 17.96 35.36 -17.22
C ALA A 97 18.93 34.27 -16.67
N THR A 98 18.56 32.98 -16.59
CA THR A 98 18.31 31.94 -17.63
C THR A 98 19.59 31.18 -18.05
N TYR A 99 19.60 29.87 -17.75
CA TYR A 99 20.34 28.72 -18.31
C TYR A 99 21.81 28.79 -18.79
N GLY A 100 22.59 27.77 -18.38
CA GLY A 100 23.76 27.19 -19.06
C GLY A 100 24.14 25.90 -18.32
N VAL A 101 23.98 24.68 -18.84
CA VAL A 101 24.58 24.05 -20.05
C VAL A 101 26.07 24.32 -20.16
N MET A 102 26.88 23.29 -19.89
CA MET A 102 28.29 23.24 -20.26
C MET A 102 28.44 22.21 -21.38
N GLU A 103 28.83 22.68 -22.56
CA GLU A 103 29.41 21.88 -23.64
C GLU A 103 30.71 22.53 -24.13
N HIS A 104 31.47 21.71 -24.86
CA HIS A 104 32.52 22.02 -25.83
C HIS A 104 33.97 22.15 -25.27
N GLU A 105 35.05 21.63 -25.88
CA GLU A 105 35.39 21.34 -27.30
C GLU A 105 36.78 20.61 -27.38
N PRO A 106 37.41 20.33 -28.57
CA PRO A 106 37.91 19.01 -28.96
C PRO A 106 39.42 18.99 -29.35
N MET A 107 39.92 17.87 -29.89
CA MET A 107 40.97 17.89 -30.94
C MET A 107 41.09 16.52 -31.65
N MET A 108 41.25 16.59 -32.98
CA MET A 108 41.28 15.49 -33.96
C MET A 108 42.70 15.35 -34.58
N ASP A 109 42.89 14.28 -35.37
CA ASP A 109 43.97 13.96 -36.34
C ASP A 109 45.25 13.29 -35.80
N ASP A 110 45.89 12.28 -36.42
CA ASP A 110 45.73 11.54 -37.69
C ASP A 110 46.65 10.29 -37.63
N TYR A 111 46.28 9.16 -38.26
CA TYR A 111 47.14 8.35 -39.15
C TYR A 111 46.44 7.06 -39.62
N VAL A 112 46.37 6.95 -40.93
CA VAL A 112 45.77 5.89 -41.76
C VAL A 112 46.75 4.73 -42.00
N SER A 113 46.24 3.49 -42.03
CA SER A 113 46.61 2.49 -43.07
C SER A 113 45.59 1.35 -43.15
N GLU A 114 45.04 1.16 -44.35
CA GLU A 114 44.13 0.08 -44.76
C GLU A 114 44.83 -1.29 -44.91
N SER A 115 44.07 -2.38 -44.73
CA SER A 115 43.65 -3.31 -45.81
C SER A 115 43.60 -4.81 -45.42
N VAL A 116 42.45 -5.40 -45.79
CA VAL A 116 42.13 -6.73 -46.37
C VAL A 116 42.47 -8.08 -45.68
N ALA A 117 41.37 -8.83 -45.48
CA ALA A 117 41.11 -10.23 -45.86
C ALA A 117 41.35 -11.41 -44.88
N ASP A 118 40.37 -12.31 -44.97
CA ASP A 118 40.31 -13.76 -44.72
C ASP A 118 40.12 -14.36 -43.31
N SER A 119 38.90 -14.86 -43.15
CA SER A 119 38.46 -16.13 -42.55
C SER A 119 39.53 -17.12 -42.06
N SER A 120 39.38 -17.61 -40.82
CA SER A 120 39.52 -19.04 -40.50
C SER A 120 38.98 -19.44 -39.12
N ALA A 121 38.11 -20.45 -39.16
CA ALA A 121 37.99 -21.62 -38.28
C ALA A 121 37.96 -21.48 -36.74
N MET A 122 36.84 -22.00 -36.21
CA MET A 122 36.62 -22.48 -34.86
C MET A 122 37.77 -23.35 -34.31
N HIS A 123 38.10 -23.14 -33.03
CA HIS A 123 38.83 -24.14 -32.24
C HIS A 123 38.24 -24.24 -30.83
N THR A 124 37.61 -25.37 -30.52
CA THR A 124 37.21 -25.77 -29.17
C THR A 124 38.45 -26.16 -28.34
N PRO A 125 38.59 -25.72 -27.08
CA PRO A 125 39.53 -26.33 -26.14
C PRO A 125 38.88 -27.47 -25.35
N LYS A 126 39.73 -28.46 -25.05
CA LYS A 126 39.42 -29.83 -24.62
C LYS A 126 38.87 -29.96 -23.19
N ALA A 127 38.05 -30.99 -23.01
CA ALA A 127 37.54 -31.47 -21.72
C ALA A 127 38.66 -31.80 -20.73
N LYS A 128 38.61 -31.18 -19.54
CA LYS A 128 39.27 -31.69 -18.34
C LYS A 128 38.30 -32.57 -17.58
N LYS A 129 38.77 -33.78 -17.27
CA LYS A 129 38.08 -34.81 -16.53
C LYS A 129 38.37 -34.58 -15.05
N ASP A 130 37.46 -33.92 -14.34
CA ASP A 130 37.51 -33.83 -12.88
C ASP A 130 36.43 -34.71 -12.25
N GLN A 131 36.88 -35.55 -11.33
CA GLN A 131 36.07 -36.45 -10.51
C GLN A 131 35.09 -35.64 -9.63
N PRO A 132 33.89 -36.17 -9.32
CA PRO A 132 32.96 -35.49 -8.43
C PRO A 132 33.47 -35.62 -7.00
N ARG A 133 34.04 -34.54 -6.46
CA ARG A 133 34.09 -34.36 -5.00
C ARG A 133 32.73 -33.83 -4.58
N SER A 134 31.89 -34.70 -4.01
CA SER A 134 30.72 -34.26 -3.26
C SER A 134 31.21 -33.47 -2.04
N ALA A 135 31.17 -32.14 -2.12
CA ALA A 135 31.15 -31.32 -0.92
C ALA A 135 29.74 -31.42 -0.36
N ALA A 136 29.53 -32.36 0.56
CA ALA A 136 28.35 -32.38 1.40
C ALA A 136 28.35 -31.10 2.24
N LEU A 137 27.50 -30.13 1.88
CA LEU A 137 27.14 -29.01 2.73
C LEU A 137 26.41 -29.58 3.94
N LYS A 138 27.14 -29.76 5.04
CA LYS A 138 26.55 -29.95 6.36
C LYS A 138 26.00 -28.60 6.83
N GLY A 139 24.69 -28.41 6.70
CA GLY A 139 23.97 -27.32 7.36
C GLY A 139 22.70 -26.93 6.61
N GLY A 140 21.55 -27.47 7.05
CA GLY A 140 20.22 -26.82 7.13
C GLY A 140 19.59 -26.05 5.96
N VAL A 141 20.24 -25.80 4.83
CA VAL A 141 19.69 -25.00 3.73
C VAL A 141 18.69 -25.85 2.95
N LEU A 142 17.39 -25.54 3.10
CA LEU A 142 16.29 -26.26 2.45
C LEU A 142 16.26 -26.01 0.92
N PHE A 143 16.70 -24.82 0.49
CA PHE A 143 16.84 -24.48 -0.92
C PHE A 143 17.79 -23.28 -1.07
N SER A 144 18.73 -23.39 -2.01
CA SER A 144 19.57 -22.29 -2.52
C SER A 144 19.87 -22.60 -3.98
N PRO A 145 20.18 -21.61 -4.84
CA PRO A 145 20.54 -21.88 -6.22
C PRO A 145 21.70 -22.89 -6.32
N VAL A 146 21.58 -23.86 -7.24
CA VAL A 146 22.54 -24.98 -7.37
C VAL A 146 23.96 -24.50 -7.73
N SER A 147 24.07 -23.34 -8.37
CA SER A 147 25.35 -22.72 -8.76
C SER A 147 25.90 -21.71 -7.75
N TYR A 148 25.12 -21.33 -6.74
CA TYR A 148 25.55 -20.30 -5.79
C TYR A 148 26.49 -20.91 -4.75
N THR A 149 27.78 -20.69 -4.94
CA THR A 149 28.78 -20.92 -3.89
C THR A 149 28.98 -19.60 -3.14
N PRO A 150 28.87 -19.57 -1.80
CA PRO A 150 29.07 -18.35 -0.99
C PRO A 150 30.48 -17.71 -1.09
N GLN A 151 31.32 -18.16 -2.03
CA GLN A 151 32.69 -17.70 -2.23
C GLN A 151 32.79 -16.49 -3.17
N SER A 152 31.74 -16.15 -3.92
CA SER A 152 31.71 -14.97 -4.81
C SER A 152 31.16 -13.71 -4.12
N ALA A 153 30.39 -13.87 -3.04
CA ALA A 153 30.18 -12.79 -2.10
C ALA A 153 31.53 -12.55 -1.42
N LYS A 154 32.29 -11.55 -1.91
CA LYS A 154 33.30 -10.91 -1.09
C LYS A 154 32.57 -10.38 0.13
N ARG A 155 32.50 -11.22 1.18
CA ARG A 155 32.39 -10.76 2.55
C ARG A 155 33.63 -9.93 2.74
N THR A 156 33.53 -8.65 2.40
CA THR A 156 34.45 -7.64 2.89
C THR A 156 34.34 -7.80 4.39
N GLN A 157 35.30 -8.52 4.97
CA GLN A 157 35.53 -8.50 6.39
C GLN A 157 35.93 -7.06 6.68
N VAL A 158 34.94 -6.22 6.91
CA VAL A 158 35.11 -5.08 7.79
C VAL A 158 35.49 -5.75 9.10
N ALA A 159 36.78 -5.67 9.41
CA ALA A 159 37.39 -6.10 10.66
C ALA A 159 36.44 -5.76 11.80
N ALA A 160 36.20 -6.72 12.71
CA ALA A 160 35.44 -6.64 13.97
C ALA A 160 35.20 -5.21 14.47
N GLY A 161 34.32 -4.51 13.78
CA GLY A 161 33.90 -3.16 14.01
C GLY A 161 32.49 -3.30 14.53
N THR A 162 32.27 -2.75 15.72
CA THR A 162 30.96 -2.56 16.34
C THR A 162 29.83 -2.54 15.32
N PRO A 163 28.76 -3.34 15.49
CA PRO A 163 27.61 -3.26 14.60
C PRO A 163 27.20 -1.80 14.50
N SER A 164 27.02 -1.29 13.29
CA SER A 164 26.44 0.03 13.08
C SER A 164 25.08 0.01 13.77
N ALA A 165 25.02 0.63 14.93
CA ALA A 165 23.86 0.70 15.82
C ALA A 165 22.83 1.68 15.26
N THR A 166 22.31 1.41 14.06
CA THR A 166 21.29 2.25 13.43
C THR A 166 20.02 1.50 13.05
N VAL A 167 19.99 0.16 13.15
CA VAL A 167 18.72 -0.59 13.15
C VAL A 167 18.35 -0.87 14.60
N ALA A 168 17.44 -0.07 15.16
CA ALA A 168 16.90 -0.30 16.49
C ALA A 168 15.92 -1.49 16.45
N GLY A 169 16.33 -2.64 17.00
CA GLY A 169 15.47 -3.80 17.23
C GLY A 169 16.20 -5.14 17.10
N LYS A 170 15.72 -6.16 17.80
CA LYS A 170 16.17 -7.55 17.73
C LYS A 170 15.15 -8.41 16.96
N PRO A 171 15.57 -9.53 16.36
CA PRO A 171 14.65 -10.54 15.87
C PRO A 171 13.62 -10.92 16.93
N GLY A 172 12.34 -10.97 16.54
CA GLY A 172 11.23 -11.24 17.43
C GLY A 172 10.63 -10.02 18.16
N ASP A 173 11.21 -8.83 18.06
CA ASP A 173 10.62 -7.62 18.63
C ASP A 173 9.29 -7.27 17.94
N ILE A 174 8.27 -6.95 18.74
CA ILE A 174 6.98 -6.44 18.24
C ILE A 174 7.12 -4.95 17.95
N VAL A 175 6.86 -4.56 16.71
CA VAL A 175 7.04 -3.18 16.24
C VAL A 175 5.73 -2.43 16.00
N ASP A 176 4.61 -3.15 15.87
CA ASP A 176 3.26 -2.59 15.86
C ASP A 176 2.27 -3.62 16.41
N SER A 177 1.16 -3.17 16.99
CA SER A 177 0.13 -4.03 17.55
C SER A 177 -1.24 -3.38 17.51
N PHE A 178 -2.28 -4.17 17.26
CA PHE A 178 -3.66 -3.74 17.19
C PHE A 178 -4.60 -4.81 17.76
N GLY A 179 -5.73 -4.37 18.31
CA GLY A 179 -6.80 -5.26 18.75
C GLY A 179 -7.01 -5.29 20.27
N HIS A 180 -7.96 -6.12 20.70
CA HIS A 180 -8.40 -6.14 22.08
C HIS A 180 -7.27 -6.63 23.05
N PRO A 181 -6.92 -5.87 24.12
CA PRO A 181 -5.78 -6.20 24.99
C PRO A 181 -5.82 -7.60 25.62
N LYS A 182 -7.02 -8.08 25.98
CA LYS A 182 -7.18 -9.45 26.54
C LYS A 182 -6.89 -10.54 25.52
N LEU A 183 -7.19 -10.31 24.23
CA LEU A 183 -6.82 -11.25 23.17
C LEU A 183 -5.29 -11.20 23.01
N LEU A 184 -4.72 -10.02 22.80
CA LEU A 184 -3.26 -9.85 22.66
C LEU A 184 -2.44 -10.48 23.79
N ALA A 185 -2.89 -10.38 25.04
CA ALA A 185 -2.21 -10.95 26.21
C ALA A 185 -2.48 -12.46 26.40
N GLY A 186 -3.63 -12.95 25.93
CA GLY A 186 -4.05 -14.34 26.09
C GLY A 186 -3.63 -15.27 24.95
N SER A 187 -3.19 -14.72 23.83
CA SER A 187 -2.86 -15.50 22.63
C SER A 187 -1.52 -16.20 22.74
N SER A 188 -1.53 -17.51 22.52
CA SER A 188 -0.33 -18.34 22.39
C SER A 188 0.38 -18.14 21.04
N TRP A 189 -0.31 -17.57 20.04
CA TRP A 189 0.16 -17.49 18.65
C TRP A 189 0.57 -18.85 18.07
N GLN A 190 -0.02 -19.92 18.60
CA GLN A 190 0.15 -21.27 18.10
C GLN A 190 -1.22 -21.90 17.89
N THR A 191 -1.40 -22.57 16.75
CA THR A 191 -2.61 -23.33 16.47
C THR A 191 -2.54 -24.70 17.14
N GLU A 192 -3.55 -25.03 17.95
CA GLU A 192 -3.65 -26.34 18.62
C GLU A 192 -4.48 -27.36 17.83
N VAL A 193 -5.35 -26.90 16.91
CA VAL A 193 -6.33 -27.73 16.21
C VAL A 193 -6.09 -27.74 14.70
N GLU A 194 -5.65 -28.89 14.19
CA GLU A 194 -5.47 -29.12 12.77
C GLU A 194 -6.82 -29.27 12.04
N HIS A 195 -7.05 -28.47 11.00
CA HIS A 195 -8.24 -28.56 10.17
C HIS A 195 -7.99 -27.99 8.77
N GLN A 196 -8.80 -28.41 7.81
CA GLN A 196 -8.76 -27.86 6.46
C GLN A 196 -9.74 -26.69 6.35
N LEU A 197 -9.26 -25.59 5.77
CA LEU A 197 -10.04 -24.39 5.52
C LEU A 197 -10.46 -24.32 4.05
N PRO A 198 -11.76 -24.17 3.74
CA PRO A 198 -12.19 -23.92 2.37
C PRO A 198 -11.74 -22.52 1.93
N VAL A 199 -11.12 -22.43 0.76
CA VAL A 199 -10.69 -21.17 0.15
C VAL A 199 -11.54 -20.90 -1.08
N ASN A 200 -12.30 -19.80 -1.06
CA ASN A 200 -13.15 -19.40 -2.18
C ASN A 200 -12.67 -18.06 -2.75
N GLN A 201 -12.14 -18.06 -3.97
CA GLN A 201 -11.81 -16.82 -4.66
C GLN A 201 -13.07 -16.04 -5.05
N LYS A 202 -13.09 -14.75 -4.73
CA LYS A 202 -14.24 -13.84 -4.96
C LYS A 202 -14.01 -12.84 -6.09
N LEU A 203 -12.75 -12.54 -6.41
CA LEU A 203 -12.41 -11.65 -7.52
C LEU A 203 -12.45 -12.42 -8.84
N LEU A 204 -13.65 -12.45 -9.45
CA LEU A 204 -13.95 -13.22 -10.64
C LEU A 204 -14.57 -12.31 -11.72
N HIS A 205 -14.25 -12.60 -12.98
CA HIS A 205 -14.92 -12.03 -14.15
C HIS A 205 -15.58 -13.16 -14.93
N LYS A 206 -16.90 -13.05 -15.16
CA LYS A 206 -17.72 -14.12 -15.77
C LYS A 206 -17.49 -15.48 -15.08
N ASP A 207 -17.51 -15.46 -13.74
CA ASP A 207 -17.30 -16.61 -12.85
C ASP A 207 -15.93 -17.32 -12.98
N ALA A 208 -14.95 -16.67 -13.62
CA ALA A 208 -13.59 -17.19 -13.77
C ALA A 208 -12.55 -16.28 -13.08
N PRO A 209 -11.52 -16.85 -12.43
CA PRO A 209 -10.40 -16.07 -11.88
C PRO A 209 -9.43 -15.64 -12.97
N LEU A 210 -8.58 -14.66 -12.66
CA LEU A 210 -7.46 -14.30 -13.53
C LEU A 210 -6.42 -15.43 -13.54
N THR A 211 -6.04 -15.87 -14.73
CA THR A 211 -5.06 -16.92 -15.00
C THR A 211 -4.27 -16.57 -16.25
N VAL A 212 -3.20 -17.30 -16.53
CA VAL A 212 -2.45 -17.14 -17.79
C VAL A 212 -3.34 -17.43 -19.02
N ALA A 213 -4.35 -18.29 -18.90
CA ALA A 213 -5.20 -18.70 -20.02
C ALA A 213 -6.19 -17.62 -20.50
N ASN A 214 -6.56 -16.67 -19.63
CA ASN A 214 -7.45 -15.56 -19.95
C ASN A 214 -6.74 -14.20 -19.89
N LEU A 215 -5.40 -14.21 -19.87
CA LEU A 215 -4.57 -13.05 -20.10
C LEU A 215 -4.65 -12.67 -21.59
N GLY A 216 -4.99 -11.42 -21.89
CA GLY A 216 -4.87 -10.87 -23.24
C GLY A 216 -3.40 -10.80 -23.64
N TYR A 217 -3.04 -11.23 -24.85
CA TYR A 217 -1.64 -11.16 -25.27
C TYR A 217 -1.28 -9.73 -25.67
N MET A 218 -0.65 -9.00 -24.74
CA MET A 218 0.16 -7.79 -24.94
C MET A 218 -0.43 -6.77 -25.94
N ASN A 219 -1.74 -6.50 -25.85
CA ASN A 219 -2.36 -5.38 -26.53
C ASN A 219 -3.24 -4.60 -25.57
N ASP A 220 -3.10 -3.28 -25.58
CA ASP A 220 -4.03 -2.37 -24.92
C ASP A 220 -4.49 -1.37 -25.99
N LEU A 221 -5.74 -1.50 -26.42
CA LEU A 221 -6.31 -0.66 -27.46
C LEU A 221 -6.68 0.67 -26.84
N LEU A 222 -6.13 1.77 -27.37
CA LEU A 222 -6.39 3.11 -26.85
C LEU A 222 -7.88 3.47 -26.82
N GLY A 223 -8.67 2.98 -27.80
CA GLY A 223 -10.11 3.16 -27.82
C GLY A 223 -10.78 2.51 -26.60
N ASP A 224 -10.54 1.23 -26.38
CA ASP A 224 -11.08 0.49 -25.24
C ASP A 224 -10.61 1.10 -23.91
N ARG A 225 -9.36 1.58 -23.83
CA ARG A 225 -8.85 2.27 -22.65
C ARG A 225 -9.60 3.58 -22.37
N CYS A 226 -9.91 4.35 -23.41
CA CYS A 226 -10.75 5.55 -23.27
C CYS A 226 -12.15 5.20 -22.77
N ASP A 227 -12.74 4.13 -23.30
CA ASP A 227 -14.05 3.63 -22.86
C ASP A 227 -14.02 3.18 -21.39
N ASP A 228 -12.98 2.44 -20.98
CA ASP A 228 -12.80 2.00 -19.58
C ASP A 228 -12.68 3.18 -18.60
N LEU A 229 -11.93 4.23 -18.97
CA LEU A 229 -11.79 5.44 -18.17
C LEU A 229 -13.10 6.24 -18.11
N HIS A 230 -13.86 6.27 -19.21
CA HIS A 230 -15.17 6.90 -19.27
C HIS A 230 -16.18 6.18 -18.37
N ASP A 231 -16.24 4.85 -18.45
CA ASP A 231 -17.09 4.02 -17.60
C ASP A 231 -16.76 4.24 -16.11
N ARG A 232 -15.47 4.25 -15.77
CA ARG A 232 -15.02 4.56 -14.40
C ARG A 232 -15.48 5.94 -13.94
N LEU A 233 -15.36 6.97 -14.78
CA LEU A 233 -15.80 8.33 -14.50
C LEU A 233 -17.31 8.39 -14.24
N VAL A 234 -18.11 7.76 -15.10
CA VAL A 234 -19.58 7.76 -14.99
C VAL A 234 -20.05 6.99 -13.76
N GLU A 235 -19.53 5.78 -13.53
CA GLU A 235 -19.93 4.93 -12.40
C GLU A 235 -19.55 5.56 -11.06
N THR A 236 -18.30 5.99 -10.92
CA THR A 236 -17.80 6.61 -9.68
C THR A 236 -18.48 7.97 -9.47
N GLY A 237 -18.57 8.78 -10.51
CA GLY A 237 -19.22 10.09 -10.49
C GLY A 237 -20.66 10.02 -10.01
N ARG A 238 -21.46 9.08 -10.54
CA ARG A 238 -22.83 8.86 -10.09
C ARG A 238 -22.89 8.51 -8.61
N ALA A 239 -21.99 7.66 -8.12
CA ALA A 239 -21.95 7.27 -6.71
C ALA A 239 -21.58 8.45 -5.77
N LEU A 240 -20.71 9.36 -6.21
CA LEU A 240 -20.37 10.59 -5.49
C LEU A 240 -21.56 11.55 -5.42
N VAL A 241 -22.22 11.74 -6.56
CA VAL A 241 -23.41 12.60 -6.67
C VAL A 241 -24.55 12.06 -5.83
N GLU A 242 -24.83 10.75 -5.89
CA GLU A 242 -25.87 10.12 -5.07
C GLU A 242 -25.60 10.32 -3.58
N LYS A 243 -24.35 10.17 -3.15
CA LYS A 243 -23.93 10.37 -1.75
C LYS A 243 -24.08 11.82 -1.30
N LYS A 244 -23.76 12.80 -2.15
CA LYS A 244 -23.68 14.22 -1.78
C LYS A 244 -24.97 15.01 -2.04
N LEU A 245 -25.60 14.79 -3.19
CA LEU A 245 -26.75 15.53 -3.70
C LEU A 245 -28.06 14.70 -3.67
N GLY A 246 -27.97 13.40 -3.38
CA GLY A 246 -29.13 12.51 -3.32
C GLY A 246 -29.55 11.96 -4.68
N ALA A 247 -30.65 11.19 -4.68
CA ALA A 247 -31.13 10.47 -5.87
C ALA A 247 -31.55 11.41 -7.01
N ASP A 248 -32.15 12.57 -6.70
CA ASP A 248 -32.58 13.53 -7.71
C ASP A 248 -31.39 14.16 -8.44
N GLY A 249 -30.31 14.50 -7.71
CA GLY A 249 -29.07 14.98 -8.33
C GLY A 249 -28.34 13.90 -9.13
N ALA A 250 -28.42 12.64 -8.70
CA ALA A 250 -27.82 11.52 -9.43
C ALA A 250 -28.58 11.17 -10.72
N ALA A 251 -29.87 11.52 -10.79
CA ALA A 251 -30.71 11.35 -11.97
C ALA A 251 -30.49 12.44 -13.03
N GLU A 252 -29.88 13.58 -12.66
CA GLU A 252 -29.44 14.58 -13.64
C GLU A 252 -28.24 14.02 -14.42
N CYS A 253 -28.39 13.85 -15.74
CA CYS A 253 -27.34 13.27 -16.59
C CYS A 253 -26.21 14.26 -16.95
N SER A 254 -26.37 15.56 -16.66
CA SER A 254 -25.39 16.60 -17.01
C SER A 254 -24.79 17.18 -15.73
N TRP A 255 -23.72 16.54 -15.25
CA TRP A 255 -22.92 17.03 -14.13
C TRP A 255 -21.91 18.11 -14.54
N TYR A 256 -21.97 18.57 -15.78
CA TYR A 256 -21.28 19.74 -16.29
C TYR A 256 -22.14 20.34 -17.43
N PRO A 257 -22.61 21.60 -17.30
CA PRO A 257 -23.43 22.23 -18.33
C PRO A 257 -22.65 22.40 -19.65
N GLN A 258 -23.29 22.02 -20.74
CA GLN A 258 -22.68 21.99 -22.07
C GLN A 258 -22.63 23.38 -22.72
N ASP A 259 -23.51 24.30 -22.31
CA ASP A 259 -23.60 25.61 -22.92
C ASP A 259 -22.80 26.67 -22.13
N ARG A 260 -21.95 27.41 -22.86
CA ARG A 260 -21.08 28.45 -22.29
C ARG A 260 -21.85 29.60 -21.64
N GLN A 261 -23.09 29.85 -22.05
CA GLN A 261 -23.90 30.94 -21.50
C GLN A 261 -24.39 30.59 -20.09
N THR A 262 -24.82 29.35 -19.88
CA THR A 262 -25.19 28.77 -18.60
C THR A 262 -23.98 28.68 -17.70
N LEU A 263 -22.82 28.21 -18.18
CA LEU A 263 -21.58 28.21 -17.39
C LEU A 263 -21.21 29.62 -16.89
N GLN A 264 -21.34 30.64 -17.74
CA GLN A 264 -21.08 32.04 -17.35
C GLN A 264 -22.16 32.62 -16.43
N ALA A 265 -23.41 32.15 -16.53
CA ALA A 265 -24.52 32.57 -15.69
C ALA A 265 -24.52 31.87 -14.32
N LEU A 266 -23.85 30.71 -14.19
CA LEU A 266 -23.76 29.97 -12.95
C LEU A 266 -22.80 30.66 -11.97
N HIS A 267 -23.37 31.13 -10.87
CA HIS A 267 -22.58 31.60 -9.72
C HIS A 267 -21.92 30.44 -8.94
N LEU A 268 -22.40 29.21 -9.14
CA LEU A 268 -21.92 28.00 -8.49
C LEU A 268 -22.14 26.80 -9.42
N LEU A 269 -21.10 25.99 -9.58
CA LEU A 269 -21.03 24.81 -10.42
C LEU A 269 -20.68 23.60 -9.56
N HIS A 270 -21.39 22.49 -9.78
CA HIS A 270 -20.95 21.15 -9.37
C HIS A 270 -20.48 20.43 -10.63
N ALA A 271 -19.24 19.94 -10.61
CA ALA A 271 -18.59 19.28 -11.73
C ALA A 271 -18.08 17.90 -11.30
N VAL A 272 -18.51 16.85 -11.99
CA VAL A 272 -17.90 15.53 -11.89
C VAL A 272 -16.79 15.43 -12.93
N GLY A 273 -15.60 15.00 -12.50
CA GLY A 273 -14.47 14.85 -13.41
C GLY A 273 -13.36 13.97 -12.83
N MET A 274 -12.37 13.69 -13.67
CA MET A 274 -11.16 12.97 -13.31
C MET A 274 -9.98 13.95 -13.17
N ILE A 275 -9.22 13.81 -12.08
CA ILE A 275 -8.04 14.61 -11.80
C ILE A 275 -6.87 14.16 -12.68
N HIS A 276 -6.16 15.11 -13.27
CA HIS A 276 -4.93 14.90 -14.03
C HIS A 276 -3.90 15.97 -13.68
N SER A 277 -2.64 15.71 -14.07
CA SER A 277 -1.51 16.63 -13.94
C SER A 277 -1.03 17.03 -15.34
N GLU A 278 -0.68 18.29 -15.55
CA GLU A 278 0.00 18.75 -16.77
C GLU A 278 1.46 18.30 -16.83
N ASP A 279 2.05 17.98 -15.67
CA ASP A 279 3.44 17.55 -15.51
C ASP A 279 3.52 16.05 -15.18
N ASP A 280 4.63 15.42 -15.58
CA ASP A 280 4.95 14.01 -15.26
C ASP A 280 5.37 13.79 -13.78
N GLY A 281 5.45 14.87 -12.99
CA GLY A 281 5.81 14.82 -11.57
C GLY A 281 4.63 14.63 -10.62
N PRO A 282 4.88 14.67 -9.29
CA PRO A 282 3.83 14.69 -8.29
C PRO A 282 2.83 15.82 -8.53
N LEU A 283 1.54 15.54 -8.28
CA LEU A 283 0.49 16.52 -8.47
C LEU A 283 0.69 17.75 -7.59
N ASP A 284 0.62 18.94 -8.18
CA ASP A 284 0.72 20.20 -7.45
C ASP A 284 -0.48 21.14 -7.70
N ALA A 285 -0.49 22.26 -6.96
CA ALA A 285 -1.60 23.21 -7.00
C ALA A 285 -1.72 24.00 -8.32
N HIS A 286 -0.71 23.96 -9.18
CA HIS A 286 -0.62 24.71 -10.43
C HIS A 286 -0.80 23.81 -11.66
N SER A 287 -0.37 22.54 -11.58
CA SER A 287 -0.46 21.56 -12.66
C SER A 287 -1.77 20.75 -12.64
N ALA A 288 -2.54 20.80 -11.56
CA ALA A 288 -3.78 20.04 -11.44
C ALA A 288 -4.90 20.58 -12.35
N PHE A 289 -5.49 19.69 -13.14
CA PHE A 289 -6.70 19.97 -13.91
C PHE A 289 -7.74 18.85 -13.78
N LEU A 290 -8.99 19.20 -14.07
CA LEU A 290 -10.13 18.29 -14.03
C LEU A 290 -10.61 18.05 -15.46
N SER A 291 -10.54 16.80 -15.90
CA SER A 291 -11.16 16.33 -17.14
C SER A 291 -12.64 16.05 -16.87
N VAL A 292 -13.53 16.76 -17.56
CA VAL A 292 -14.98 16.61 -17.48
C VAL A 292 -15.52 16.18 -18.85
N THR A 293 -16.53 15.30 -18.84
CA THR A 293 -17.18 14.89 -20.09
C THR A 293 -18.17 15.95 -20.55
N ASP A 294 -17.94 16.53 -21.72
CA ASP A 294 -18.95 17.22 -22.52
C ASP A 294 -19.37 16.25 -23.65
N ALA A 295 -20.65 16.17 -23.98
CA ALA A 295 -21.24 15.03 -24.72
C ALA A 295 -20.58 14.70 -26.08
N GLU A 296 -19.78 15.61 -26.64
CA GLU A 296 -19.05 15.43 -27.89
C GLU A 296 -17.51 15.61 -27.78
N GLU A 297 -16.99 16.22 -26.70
CA GLU A 297 -15.54 16.43 -26.47
C GLU A 297 -15.17 16.41 -24.96
N ASN A 298 -13.94 16.04 -24.61
CA ASN A 298 -13.45 16.22 -23.24
C ASN A 298 -13.09 17.69 -22.99
N SER A 299 -13.68 18.29 -21.97
CA SER A 299 -13.33 19.63 -21.51
C SER A 299 -12.37 19.56 -20.33
N PHE A 300 -11.39 20.46 -20.30
CA PHE A 300 -10.40 20.53 -19.23
C PHE A 300 -10.56 21.83 -18.44
N LEU A 301 -10.65 21.70 -17.12
CA LEU A 301 -10.74 22.82 -16.17
C LEU A 301 -9.47 22.87 -15.31
N SER A 302 -8.67 23.93 -15.45
CA SER A 302 -7.50 24.15 -14.59
C SER A 302 -7.97 24.48 -13.18
N LEU A 303 -7.52 23.71 -12.19
CA LEU A 303 -8.00 23.85 -10.82
C LEU A 303 -7.27 25.00 -10.11
N ASN A 304 -8.05 25.86 -9.46
CA ASN A 304 -7.54 26.94 -8.63
C ASN A 304 -7.97 26.72 -7.18
N PHE A 305 -7.01 26.36 -6.33
CA PHE A 305 -7.21 26.02 -4.93
C PHE A 305 -7.22 27.23 -3.97
N SER A 306 -7.29 28.47 -4.47
CA SER A 306 -7.24 29.68 -3.63
C SER A 306 -8.34 29.78 -2.57
N ARG A 307 -9.45 29.04 -2.73
CA ARG A 307 -10.58 28.99 -1.79
C ARG A 307 -10.80 27.62 -1.14
N ILE A 308 -9.92 26.64 -1.40
CA ILE A 308 -10.08 25.31 -0.82
C ILE A 308 -9.74 25.35 0.68
N LYS A 309 -10.58 24.72 1.51
CA LYS A 309 -10.29 24.58 2.94
C LYS A 309 -9.40 23.37 3.21
N SER A 310 -9.78 22.24 2.61
CA SER A 310 -9.07 20.98 2.67
C SER A 310 -9.28 20.21 1.38
N ALA A 311 -8.23 19.58 0.88
CA ALA A 311 -8.32 18.69 -0.27
C ALA A 311 -7.24 17.62 -0.20
N SER A 312 -7.53 16.49 -0.80
CA SER A 312 -6.61 15.39 -0.97
C SER A 312 -7.00 14.68 -2.26
N ILE A 313 -6.16 14.86 -3.26
CA ILE A 313 -6.42 14.41 -4.62
C ILE A 313 -5.16 13.84 -5.26
N PHE A 314 -5.34 12.97 -6.25
CA PHE A 314 -4.24 12.34 -6.99
C PHE A 314 -4.64 12.08 -8.46
N PRO A 315 -3.68 11.90 -9.38
CA PRO A 315 -3.96 11.62 -10.78
C PRO A 315 -4.82 10.36 -10.99
N GLY A 316 -5.86 10.46 -11.81
CA GLY A 316 -6.82 9.40 -12.09
C GLY A 316 -7.98 9.31 -11.09
N GLN A 317 -7.99 10.15 -10.05
CA GLN A 317 -9.09 10.17 -9.08
C GLN A 317 -10.33 10.82 -9.69
N VAL A 318 -11.48 10.14 -9.60
CA VAL A 318 -12.78 10.71 -9.93
C VAL A 318 -13.32 11.47 -8.73
N VAL A 319 -13.71 12.73 -8.93
CA VAL A 319 -14.17 13.64 -7.87
C VAL A 319 -15.43 14.39 -8.28
N LEU A 320 -16.18 14.85 -7.27
CA LEU A 320 -17.25 15.84 -7.41
C LEU A 320 -16.74 17.18 -6.84
N ALA A 321 -16.38 18.10 -7.72
CA ALA A 321 -15.86 19.41 -7.35
C ALA A 321 -16.96 20.47 -7.37
N LYS A 322 -16.95 21.37 -6.39
CA LYS A 322 -17.88 22.49 -6.26
C LYS A 322 -17.11 23.80 -6.26
N GLY A 323 -17.56 24.76 -7.06
CA GLY A 323 -16.89 26.05 -7.19
C GLY A 323 -17.51 26.94 -8.26
N PHE A 324 -16.73 27.81 -8.88
CA PHE A 324 -17.21 28.65 -9.98
C PHE A 324 -16.09 28.97 -10.99
N ILE A 325 -16.47 29.33 -12.21
CA ILE A 325 -15.54 29.67 -13.30
C ILE A 325 -15.62 31.19 -13.54
N PRO A 326 -14.68 32.00 -13.04
CA PRO A 326 -14.72 33.45 -13.23
C PRO A 326 -14.44 33.85 -14.69
N LYS A 327 -13.51 33.16 -15.38
CA LYS A 327 -13.16 33.43 -16.77
C LYS A 327 -12.40 32.25 -17.38
N GLY A 328 -12.67 31.95 -18.65
CA GLY A 328 -11.96 30.90 -19.38
C GLY A 328 -12.24 29.52 -18.80
N ASN A 329 -11.18 28.73 -18.57
CA ASN A 329 -11.26 27.37 -18.04
C ASN A 329 -10.70 27.26 -16.61
N SER A 330 -10.41 28.39 -15.95
CA SER A 330 -9.93 28.35 -14.56
C SER A 330 -11.11 28.12 -13.62
N PHE A 331 -11.11 26.99 -12.92
CA PHE A 331 -12.15 26.61 -11.98
C PHE A 331 -11.69 26.88 -10.55
N VAL A 332 -12.28 27.89 -9.90
CA VAL A 332 -11.99 28.21 -8.51
C VAL A 332 -12.75 27.24 -7.62
N VAL A 333 -12.02 26.30 -7.02
CA VAL A 333 -12.59 25.21 -6.24
C VAL A 333 -12.83 25.65 -4.81
N GLU A 334 -14.04 25.43 -4.31
CA GLU A 334 -14.43 25.71 -2.93
C GLU A 334 -14.51 24.42 -2.09
N GLU A 335 -14.94 23.31 -2.70
CA GLU A 335 -15.03 21.98 -2.06
C GLU A 335 -14.74 20.86 -3.07
N ILE A 336 -14.13 19.77 -2.61
CA ILE A 336 -13.96 18.53 -3.38
C ILE A 336 -14.55 17.38 -2.56
N HIS A 337 -15.49 16.64 -3.15
CA HIS A 337 -16.12 15.48 -2.57
C HIS A 337 -15.60 14.22 -3.27
N THR A 338 -15.01 13.32 -2.49
CA THR A 338 -14.43 12.06 -2.99
C THR A 338 -15.11 10.84 -2.39
N GLU A 339 -15.97 11.02 -1.39
CA GLU A 339 -16.61 9.92 -0.67
C GLU A 339 -17.84 9.38 -1.41
N ARG A 340 -17.83 8.07 -1.68
CA ARG A 340 -19.02 7.32 -2.13
C ARG A 340 -19.60 6.49 -1.00
N LYS A 341 -20.82 5.99 -1.17
CA LYS A 341 -21.39 5.00 -0.26
C LYS A 341 -20.63 3.68 -0.38
N LEU A 342 -19.96 3.27 0.69
CA LEU A 342 -19.22 2.00 0.73
C LEU A 342 -20.16 0.84 1.07
N THR A 343 -19.90 -0.32 0.47
CA THR A 343 -20.52 -1.59 0.89
C THR A 343 -19.64 -2.19 1.99
N PRO A 344 -20.11 -2.26 3.24
CA PRO A 344 -19.28 -2.68 4.36
C PRO A 344 -18.87 -4.15 4.25
N PRO A 345 -17.85 -4.59 5.01
CA PRO A 345 -17.46 -5.98 5.07
C PRO A 345 -18.61 -6.89 5.49
N ALA A 346 -18.58 -8.14 5.02
CA ALA A 346 -19.52 -9.14 5.48
C ALA A 346 -19.34 -9.33 7.00
N PRO A 347 -20.42 -9.48 7.78
CA PRO A 347 -20.28 -9.77 9.21
C PRO A 347 -19.44 -11.03 9.40
N LEU A 348 -18.51 -10.98 10.35
CA LEU A 348 -17.65 -12.12 10.69
C LEU A 348 -18.53 -13.31 11.09
N LYS A 349 -18.28 -14.46 10.46
CA LYS A 349 -18.97 -15.74 10.74
C LYS A 349 -17.94 -16.80 11.06
N VAL A 350 -17.14 -16.53 12.08
CA VAL A 350 -16.08 -17.45 12.50
C VAL A 350 -16.57 -18.22 13.71
N ASP A 351 -16.66 -19.54 13.56
CA ASP A 351 -17.09 -20.46 14.62
C ASP A 351 -15.94 -20.83 15.58
N ARG A 352 -14.70 -20.52 15.19
CA ARG A 352 -13.46 -20.88 15.89
C ARG A 352 -12.44 -19.75 15.80
N GLU A 353 -11.34 -19.84 16.55
CA GLU A 353 -10.22 -18.94 16.35
C GLU A 353 -9.43 -19.38 15.11
N LEU A 354 -9.03 -18.42 14.27
CA LEU A 354 -8.17 -18.64 13.11
C LEU A 354 -6.93 -17.77 13.20
N GLN A 355 -5.75 -18.36 13.05
CA GLN A 355 -4.46 -17.67 13.11
C GLN A 355 -3.81 -17.55 11.73
N PHE A 356 -3.30 -16.35 11.46
CA PHE A 356 -2.74 -15.94 10.19
C PHE A 356 -1.31 -15.46 10.38
N VAL A 357 -0.44 -15.83 9.45
CA VAL A 357 0.87 -15.20 9.25
C VAL A 357 0.90 -14.61 7.84
N VAL A 358 1.33 -13.37 7.73
CA VAL A 358 1.41 -12.62 6.48
C VAL A 358 2.84 -12.11 6.31
N ALA A 359 3.46 -12.46 5.19
CA ALA A 359 4.81 -12.07 4.88
C ALA A 359 4.93 -11.66 3.41
N ALA A 360 5.70 -10.62 3.13
CA ALA A 360 5.86 -10.07 1.80
C ALA A 360 7.33 -10.05 1.38
N GLY A 361 7.58 -10.44 0.13
CA GLY A 361 8.90 -10.37 -0.47
C GLY A 361 9.39 -8.92 -0.61
N PRO A 362 10.70 -8.71 -0.84
CA PRO A 362 11.69 -9.74 -1.15
C PRO A 362 12.01 -10.68 0.02
N PHE A 363 12.36 -11.93 -0.30
CA PHE A 363 12.66 -12.99 0.67
C PHE A 363 14.16 -13.30 0.81
N THR A 364 15.00 -12.52 0.12
CA THR A 364 16.46 -12.57 0.17
C THR A 364 17.00 -11.13 0.17
N HIS A 365 18.22 -10.94 0.65
CA HIS A 365 18.87 -9.63 0.61
C HIS A 365 19.35 -9.30 -0.80
N SER A 366 19.42 -8.02 -1.16
CA SER A 366 19.84 -7.54 -2.49
C SER A 366 21.26 -7.94 -2.91
N THR A 367 22.06 -8.46 -1.97
CA THR A 367 23.46 -8.85 -2.15
C THR A 367 23.67 -10.33 -2.42
N ASP A 368 22.65 -11.17 -2.22
CA ASP A 368 22.78 -12.63 -2.30
C ASP A 368 21.45 -13.33 -2.64
N LEU A 369 21.56 -14.61 -3.01
CA LEU A 369 20.41 -15.49 -3.25
C LEU A 369 20.40 -16.65 -2.25
N ILE A 370 20.79 -16.40 -1.00
CA ILE A 370 20.85 -17.43 0.06
C ILE A 370 19.48 -17.58 0.73
N TYR A 371 18.62 -16.55 0.68
CA TYR A 371 17.28 -16.58 1.28
C TYR A 371 17.29 -16.79 2.80
N GLU A 372 18.28 -16.23 3.50
CA GLU A 372 18.36 -16.24 4.98
C GLU A 372 17.08 -15.72 5.66
N PRO A 373 16.48 -14.57 5.23
CA PRO A 373 15.23 -14.07 5.82
C PRO A 373 14.05 -15.05 5.68
N LEU A 374 13.97 -15.78 4.56
CA LEU A 374 12.95 -16.81 4.38
C LEU A 374 13.22 -18.02 5.27
N HIS A 375 14.47 -18.40 5.49
CA HIS A 375 14.79 -19.49 6.43
C HIS A 375 14.40 -19.13 7.87
N ASP A 376 14.58 -17.88 8.29
CA ASP A 376 14.13 -17.42 9.61
C ASP A 376 12.59 -17.43 9.71
N LEU A 377 11.89 -17.01 8.65
CA LEU A 377 10.43 -17.13 8.57
C LEU A 377 9.97 -18.59 8.69
N LEU A 378 10.62 -19.50 7.96
CA LEU A 378 10.31 -20.94 8.01
C LEU A 378 10.54 -21.53 9.39
N LYS A 379 11.57 -21.07 10.12
CA LYS A 379 11.79 -21.46 11.51
C LYS A 379 10.63 -21.03 12.41
N TYR A 380 10.17 -19.78 12.26
CA TYR A 380 8.99 -19.29 12.99
C TYR A 380 7.74 -20.12 12.66
N LEU A 381 7.48 -20.38 11.38
CA LEU A 381 6.32 -21.15 10.92
C LEU A 381 6.32 -22.60 11.45
N LYS A 382 7.50 -23.23 11.52
CA LYS A 382 7.65 -24.57 12.08
C LYS A 382 7.28 -24.64 13.56
N GLU A 383 7.58 -23.57 14.31
CA GLU A 383 7.31 -23.47 15.73
C GLU A 383 5.84 -23.11 16.02
N HIS A 384 5.27 -22.18 15.26
CA HIS A 384 3.94 -21.62 15.56
C HIS A 384 2.79 -22.26 14.80
N ARG A 385 3.05 -22.85 13.62
CA ARG A 385 2.06 -23.58 12.78
C ARG A 385 0.72 -22.84 12.64
N PRO A 386 0.67 -21.67 11.99
CA PRO A 386 -0.57 -20.93 11.80
C PRO A 386 -1.59 -21.72 10.96
N ASP A 387 -2.87 -21.39 11.07
CA ASP A 387 -3.92 -21.95 10.22
C ASP A 387 -3.79 -21.49 8.76
N VAL A 388 -3.42 -20.22 8.57
CA VAL A 388 -3.27 -19.60 7.26
C VAL A 388 -1.92 -18.89 7.14
N LEU A 389 -1.20 -19.16 6.05
CA LEU A 389 0.00 -18.45 5.65
C LEU A 389 -0.27 -17.68 4.36
N VAL A 390 -0.12 -16.37 4.39
CA VAL A 390 -0.21 -15.49 3.22
C VAL A 390 1.19 -15.03 2.85
N LEU A 391 1.63 -15.38 1.64
CA LEU A 391 2.89 -14.93 1.08
C LEU A 391 2.62 -14.08 -0.15
N THR A 392 3.16 -12.87 -0.20
CA THR A 392 3.11 -12.02 -1.40
C THR A 392 4.51 -11.89 -1.99
N GLY A 393 4.59 -11.84 -3.31
CA GLY A 393 5.87 -11.64 -4.01
C GLY A 393 6.54 -10.27 -3.71
N PRO A 394 7.73 -10.03 -4.28
CA PRO A 394 8.45 -10.96 -5.17
C PRO A 394 9.13 -12.11 -4.41
N PHE A 395 8.94 -13.33 -4.91
CA PHE A 395 9.63 -14.55 -4.47
C PHE A 395 11.01 -14.66 -5.09
N LEU A 396 11.09 -14.45 -6.41
CA LEU A 396 12.32 -14.26 -7.15
C LEU A 396 12.21 -12.92 -7.85
N ASP A 397 12.85 -11.91 -7.29
CA ASP A 397 12.76 -10.54 -7.78
C ASP A 397 13.50 -10.41 -9.12
N ALA A 398 12.76 -9.99 -10.16
CA ALA A 398 13.25 -9.79 -11.52
C ALA A 398 14.30 -8.68 -11.60
N ASP A 399 14.26 -7.71 -10.69
CA ASP A 399 15.19 -6.58 -10.63
C ASP A 399 16.40 -6.88 -9.73
N HIS A 400 16.45 -8.07 -9.14
CA HIS A 400 17.56 -8.44 -8.26
C HIS A 400 18.89 -8.55 -9.02
N SER A 401 19.89 -7.82 -8.55
CA SER A 401 21.17 -7.60 -9.25
C SER A 401 21.88 -8.85 -9.81
N ILE A 402 21.74 -9.99 -9.14
CA ILE A 402 22.37 -11.27 -9.49
C ILE A 402 21.37 -12.35 -9.96
N VAL A 403 20.11 -12.01 -10.22
CA VAL A 403 19.09 -13.00 -10.67
C VAL A 403 19.44 -13.59 -12.03
N SER A 404 20.09 -12.81 -12.90
CA SER A 404 20.53 -13.23 -14.22
C SER A 404 21.67 -14.26 -14.20
N GLU A 405 22.36 -14.41 -13.07
CA GLU A 405 23.43 -15.39 -12.88
C GLU A 405 22.92 -16.80 -12.49
N LEU A 406 21.60 -16.97 -12.38
CA LEU A 406 20.99 -18.24 -12.01
C LEU A 406 21.26 -19.32 -13.07
N ALA A 407 21.83 -20.46 -12.64
CA ALA A 407 22.16 -21.57 -13.55
C ALA A 407 20.98 -22.53 -13.82
N GLU A 408 19.78 -22.18 -13.35
CA GLU A 408 18.53 -22.91 -13.58
C GLU A 408 17.43 -21.94 -14.01
N THR A 409 16.30 -22.44 -14.53
CA THR A 409 15.18 -21.58 -14.91
C THR A 409 14.49 -20.98 -13.69
N PHE A 410 13.90 -19.81 -13.85
CA PHE A 410 13.12 -19.15 -12.80
C PHE A 410 11.98 -20.04 -12.28
N ASP A 411 11.28 -20.74 -13.17
CA ASP A 411 10.24 -21.73 -12.78
C ASP A 411 10.81 -22.86 -11.91
N SER A 412 11.94 -23.44 -12.30
CA SER A 412 12.56 -24.55 -11.56
C SER A 412 12.98 -24.13 -10.16
N PHE A 413 13.57 -22.93 -10.05
CA PHE A 413 13.97 -22.38 -8.76
C PHE A 413 12.76 -22.08 -7.87
N PHE A 414 11.74 -21.45 -8.43
CA PHE A 414 10.50 -21.17 -7.72
C PHE A 414 9.80 -22.44 -7.25
N GLU A 415 9.70 -23.48 -8.09
CA GLU A 415 9.12 -24.78 -7.71
C GLU A 415 9.86 -25.43 -6.53
N LYS A 416 11.20 -25.30 -6.47
CA LYS A 416 12.00 -25.78 -5.33
C LYS A 416 11.72 -24.98 -4.06
N MET A 417 11.62 -23.66 -4.17
CA MET A 417 11.27 -22.78 -3.06
C MET A 417 9.89 -23.15 -2.49
N VAL A 418 8.89 -23.28 -3.36
CA VAL A 418 7.54 -23.72 -2.98
C VAL A 418 7.60 -25.09 -2.31
N ALA A 419 8.34 -26.05 -2.87
CA ALA A 419 8.49 -27.37 -2.25
C ALA A 419 9.10 -27.31 -0.84
N GLY A 420 10.12 -26.47 -0.62
CA GLY A 420 10.73 -26.26 0.70
C GLY A 420 9.79 -25.60 1.71
N ILE A 421 9.01 -24.60 1.27
CA ILE A 421 7.97 -23.97 2.11
C ILE A 421 6.93 -25.02 2.51
N MET A 422 6.40 -25.77 1.54
CA MET A 422 5.38 -26.81 1.77
C MET A 422 5.88 -27.96 2.66
N GLU A 423 7.17 -28.30 2.61
CA GLU A 423 7.78 -29.29 3.51
C GLU A 423 7.80 -28.83 4.98
N VAL A 424 8.02 -27.53 5.22
CA VAL A 424 8.09 -26.97 6.59
C VAL A 424 6.70 -26.78 7.19
N VAL A 425 5.76 -26.21 6.44
CA VAL A 425 4.40 -25.90 6.92
C VAL A 425 3.52 -27.15 7.03
N GLY A 426 3.78 -28.17 6.21
CA GLY A 426 2.99 -29.40 6.17
C GLY A 426 1.63 -29.23 5.50
N SER A 427 0.70 -30.15 5.77
CA SER A 427 -0.61 -30.22 5.10
C SER A 427 -1.73 -29.46 5.80
N TYR A 428 -1.47 -28.89 6.97
CA TYR A 428 -2.50 -28.32 7.85
C TYR A 428 -2.64 -26.81 7.70
N THR A 429 -1.54 -26.10 7.48
CA THR A 429 -1.57 -24.67 7.18
C THR A 429 -2.05 -24.46 5.75
N THR A 430 -3.13 -23.72 5.55
CA THR A 430 -3.55 -23.24 4.23
C THR A 430 -2.60 -22.14 3.76
N VAL A 431 -1.93 -22.35 2.64
CA VAL A 431 -0.96 -21.41 2.07
C VAL A 431 -1.57 -20.68 0.89
N LEU A 432 -1.59 -19.36 0.97
CA LEU A 432 -2.01 -18.45 -0.09
C LEU A 432 -0.77 -17.74 -0.63
N MET A 433 -0.40 -18.01 -1.88
CA MET A 433 0.73 -17.33 -2.54
C MET A 433 0.18 -16.37 -3.59
N VAL A 434 0.36 -15.07 -3.36
CA VAL A 434 -0.08 -13.99 -4.24
C VAL A 434 1.09 -13.56 -5.10
N SER A 435 0.89 -13.57 -6.42
CA SER A 435 1.87 -13.12 -7.40
C SER A 435 2.31 -11.68 -7.20
N SER A 436 3.42 -11.31 -7.82
CA SER A 436 3.84 -9.92 -7.98
C SER A 436 4.29 -9.65 -9.41
N GLN A 437 4.15 -8.42 -9.89
CA GLN A 437 4.73 -8.04 -11.18
C GLN A 437 6.27 -8.14 -11.19
N LYS A 438 6.88 -8.06 -10.00
CA LYS A 438 8.32 -8.17 -9.82
C LYS A 438 8.80 -9.62 -9.74
N ASP A 439 7.89 -10.60 -9.84
CA ASP A 439 8.26 -12.01 -9.89
C ASP A 439 8.85 -12.39 -11.27
N ALA A 440 10.09 -12.88 -11.29
CA ALA A 440 10.80 -13.24 -12.52
C ALA A 440 10.14 -14.39 -13.31
N MET A 441 9.29 -15.20 -12.67
CA MET A 441 8.64 -16.37 -13.30
C MET A 441 7.22 -16.11 -13.82
N VAL A 442 6.70 -14.87 -13.72
CA VAL A 442 5.35 -14.52 -14.20
C VAL A 442 5.39 -13.47 -15.30
N HIS A 443 4.22 -13.23 -15.91
CA HIS A 443 4.05 -12.08 -16.80
C HIS A 443 4.06 -10.80 -15.97
N SER A 444 5.01 -9.91 -16.24
CA SER A 444 5.13 -8.62 -15.54
C SER A 444 4.10 -7.61 -16.06
N VAL A 445 2.82 -7.84 -15.76
CA VAL A 445 1.69 -6.95 -16.11
C VAL A 445 0.71 -6.95 -14.94
N TYR A 446 0.17 -5.79 -14.57
CA TYR A 446 -0.90 -5.66 -13.58
C TYR A 446 -2.26 -5.56 -14.25
N PRO A 447 -3.30 -6.22 -13.72
CA PRO A 447 -3.27 -7.32 -12.75
C PRO A 447 -2.45 -8.54 -13.19
N THR A 448 -1.77 -9.19 -12.24
CA THR A 448 -0.79 -10.26 -12.49
C THR A 448 -1.40 -11.65 -12.26
N PRO A 449 -1.37 -12.56 -13.25
CA PRO A 449 -1.86 -13.92 -13.07
C PRO A 449 -0.91 -14.77 -12.21
N PRO A 450 -1.42 -15.80 -11.51
CA PRO A 450 -0.60 -16.76 -10.77
C PRO A 450 0.31 -17.60 -11.68
N PRO A 451 1.55 -17.96 -11.24
CA PRO A 451 2.38 -18.92 -11.97
C PRO A 451 1.77 -20.32 -11.91
N THR A 452 2.09 -21.14 -12.90
CA THR A 452 1.65 -22.54 -12.96
C THR A 452 2.70 -23.45 -12.35
N LEU A 453 2.29 -24.25 -11.36
CA LEU A 453 3.15 -25.26 -10.73
C LEU A 453 2.92 -26.64 -11.34
N ARG A 454 4.00 -27.41 -11.56
CA ARG A 454 3.87 -28.82 -11.98
C ARG A 454 3.36 -29.73 -10.87
N LYS A 455 3.77 -29.46 -9.63
CA LYS A 455 3.35 -30.21 -8.45
C LYS A 455 2.19 -29.50 -7.77
N THR A 456 1.14 -30.25 -7.48
CA THR A 456 -0.04 -29.74 -6.77
C THR A 456 0.05 -30.09 -5.28
N TYR A 457 -0.48 -29.19 -4.45
CA TYR A 457 -0.64 -29.41 -3.01
C TYR A 457 -2.08 -29.04 -2.64
N PRO A 458 -2.80 -29.87 -1.87
CA PRO A 458 -4.21 -29.61 -1.55
C PRO A 458 -4.45 -28.32 -0.76
N ASN A 459 -3.48 -27.91 0.05
CA ASN A 459 -3.53 -26.74 0.92
C ASN A 459 -2.77 -25.52 0.34
N LEU A 460 -2.33 -25.56 -0.91
CA LEU A 460 -1.66 -24.43 -1.58
C LEU A 460 -2.57 -23.82 -2.63
N HIS A 461 -2.76 -22.50 -2.53
CA HIS A 461 -3.54 -21.71 -3.47
C HIS A 461 -2.65 -20.63 -4.09
N MET A 462 -2.39 -20.75 -5.39
CA MET A 462 -1.74 -19.71 -6.17
C MET A 462 -2.79 -18.69 -6.60
N LEU A 463 -2.59 -17.41 -6.27
CA LEU A 463 -3.56 -16.35 -6.45
C LEU A 463 -2.98 -15.21 -7.31
N PRO A 464 -3.81 -14.54 -8.14
CA PRO A 464 -3.40 -13.36 -8.88
C PRO A 464 -3.16 -12.16 -7.94
N ASP A 465 -2.51 -11.12 -8.47
CA ASP A 465 -2.45 -9.80 -7.85
C ASP A 465 -3.31 -8.80 -8.64
N PRO A 466 -4.29 -8.14 -8.01
CA PRO A 466 -4.75 -8.36 -6.64
C PRO A 466 -5.61 -9.61 -6.52
N SER A 467 -5.91 -10.02 -5.29
CA SER A 467 -6.84 -11.11 -4.99
C SER A 467 -7.82 -10.75 -3.86
N LEU A 468 -8.99 -11.38 -3.93
CA LEU A 468 -9.98 -11.37 -2.86
C LEU A 468 -10.42 -12.82 -2.63
N VAL A 469 -10.23 -13.32 -1.41
CA VAL A 469 -10.60 -14.69 -1.02
C VAL A 469 -11.49 -14.68 0.20
N ASP A 470 -12.34 -15.69 0.32
CA ASP A 470 -13.16 -15.97 1.49
C ASP A 470 -12.65 -17.23 2.16
N LEU A 471 -12.33 -17.11 3.45
CA LEU A 471 -11.72 -18.11 4.31
C LEU A 471 -12.63 -18.31 5.51
N ASP A 472 -13.51 -19.31 5.43
CA ASP A 472 -14.46 -19.65 6.50
C ASP A 472 -15.24 -18.42 7.04
N GLY A 473 -15.74 -17.58 6.13
CA GLY A 473 -16.50 -16.38 6.47
C GLY A 473 -15.66 -15.13 6.78
N ILE A 474 -14.33 -15.18 6.62
CA ILE A 474 -13.45 -14.01 6.64
C ILE A 474 -13.05 -13.67 5.20
N THR A 475 -13.41 -12.48 4.73
CA THR A 475 -12.96 -11.98 3.42
C THR A 475 -11.60 -11.28 3.53
N LEU A 476 -10.61 -11.79 2.81
CA LEU A 476 -9.23 -11.31 2.77
C LEU A 476 -8.91 -10.75 1.39
N GLY A 477 -8.69 -9.44 1.30
CA GLY A 477 -8.15 -8.77 0.12
C GLY A 477 -6.62 -8.68 0.22
N VAL A 478 -5.91 -8.90 -0.87
CA VAL A 478 -4.44 -8.79 -0.94
C VAL A 478 -4.05 -8.13 -2.25
N SER A 479 -3.12 -7.17 -2.19
CA SER A 479 -2.39 -6.73 -3.37
C SER A 479 -0.90 -6.69 -3.07
N SER A 480 -0.05 -7.09 -4.02
CA SER A 480 1.41 -7.08 -3.85
C SER A 480 2.06 -5.76 -4.30
N THR A 481 1.38 -5.02 -5.18
CA THR A 481 1.77 -3.69 -5.64
C THR A 481 1.76 -2.69 -4.48
N ASP A 482 2.79 -1.83 -4.41
CA ASP A 482 2.91 -0.79 -3.38
C ASP A 482 2.02 0.44 -3.67
N VAL A 483 0.72 0.19 -3.80
CA VAL A 483 -0.26 1.22 -4.14
C VAL A 483 -0.30 2.36 -3.11
N VAL A 484 0.01 2.07 -1.84
CA VAL A 484 0.03 3.08 -0.79
C VAL A 484 1.18 4.05 -1.02
N ASP A 485 2.39 3.59 -1.31
CA ASP A 485 3.51 4.47 -1.66
C ASP A 485 3.22 5.28 -2.93
N HIS A 486 2.67 4.61 -3.96
CA HIS A 486 2.32 5.25 -5.24
C HIS A 486 1.32 6.40 -5.05
N LEU A 487 0.26 6.18 -4.27
CA LEU A 487 -0.71 7.23 -3.95
C LEU A 487 -0.07 8.37 -3.15
N LEU A 488 0.73 8.03 -2.15
CA LEU A 488 1.31 9.01 -1.24
C LEU A 488 2.44 9.85 -1.83
N SER A 489 3.06 9.39 -2.91
CA SER A 489 4.08 10.11 -3.67
C SER A 489 3.50 11.05 -4.71
N HIS A 490 2.29 10.78 -5.21
CA HIS A 490 1.63 11.55 -6.27
C HIS A 490 0.41 12.36 -5.80
N GLU A 491 0.09 12.32 -4.50
CA GLU A 491 -1.03 13.05 -3.92
C GLU A 491 -0.70 14.55 -3.72
N PHE A 492 -1.65 15.42 -4.10
CA PHE A 492 -1.76 16.77 -3.59
C PHE A 492 -2.66 16.78 -2.35
N ALA A 493 -2.11 17.20 -1.20
CA ALA A 493 -2.83 17.30 0.06
C ALA A 493 -2.71 18.70 0.67
N ALA A 494 -3.85 19.35 0.93
CA ALA A 494 -3.96 20.62 1.63
C ALA A 494 -4.86 20.46 2.84
N ASN A 495 -4.34 20.69 4.06
CA ASN A 495 -5.07 20.50 5.33
C ASN A 495 -5.84 19.18 5.41
N ALA A 496 -5.26 18.11 4.85
CA ALA A 496 -5.84 16.78 4.85
C ALA A 496 -5.25 15.98 6.02
N GLY A 497 -6.10 15.32 6.81
CA GLY A 497 -5.77 14.70 8.11
C GLY A 497 -4.70 13.59 8.07
N GLU A 498 -4.92 12.46 8.75
CA GLU A 498 -3.91 11.40 8.84
C GLU A 498 -3.59 10.79 7.46
N ARG A 499 -2.29 10.65 7.16
CA ARG A 499 -1.78 10.33 5.82
C ARG A 499 -2.14 8.91 5.38
N MET A 500 -1.96 7.91 6.24
CA MET A 500 -2.22 6.50 5.87
C MET A 500 -3.72 6.23 5.73
N HIS A 501 -4.52 6.70 6.68
CA HIS A 501 -5.97 6.58 6.68
C HIS A 501 -6.56 7.16 5.39
N ARG A 502 -6.02 8.29 4.94
CA ARG A 502 -6.41 8.93 3.70
C ARG A 502 -6.04 8.13 2.45
N ALA A 503 -4.82 7.60 2.36
CA ALA A 503 -4.42 6.72 1.25
C ALA A 503 -5.30 5.47 1.15
N ILE A 504 -5.65 4.86 2.28
CA ILE A 504 -6.58 3.72 2.33
C ILE A 504 -7.98 4.14 1.85
N ASN A 505 -8.47 5.28 2.32
CA ASN A 505 -9.77 5.80 1.89
C ASN A 505 -9.80 6.13 0.39
N HIS A 506 -8.69 6.52 -0.23
CA HIS A 506 -8.62 6.67 -1.69
C HIS A 506 -8.95 5.37 -2.42
N LEU A 507 -8.42 4.23 -1.97
CA LEU A 507 -8.73 2.92 -2.54
C LEU A 507 -10.22 2.59 -2.41
N PHE A 508 -10.78 2.78 -1.21
CA PHE A 508 -12.17 2.43 -0.91
C PHE A 508 -13.18 3.27 -1.69
N HIS A 509 -12.91 4.57 -1.75
CA HIS A 509 -13.80 5.50 -2.41
C HIS A 509 -13.69 5.49 -3.93
N GLN A 510 -12.53 5.11 -4.48
CA GLN A 510 -12.39 4.84 -5.92
C GLN A 510 -12.77 3.41 -6.30
N GLY A 511 -12.93 2.52 -5.33
CA GLY A 511 -13.36 1.15 -5.57
C GLY A 511 -12.41 0.30 -6.37
N SER A 512 -11.11 0.56 -6.27
CA SER A 512 -10.08 -0.14 -7.00
C SER A 512 -8.91 -0.45 -6.06
N PHE A 513 -8.27 -1.61 -6.26
CA PHE A 513 -6.99 -1.93 -5.64
C PHE A 513 -5.86 -1.05 -6.18
N TYR A 514 -6.03 -0.44 -7.36
CA TYR A 514 -5.07 0.48 -7.96
C TYR A 514 -5.81 1.61 -8.71
N PRO A 515 -6.17 2.71 -8.03
CA PRO A 515 -6.96 3.78 -8.63
C PRO A 515 -6.12 4.86 -9.33
N ILE A 516 -4.80 4.89 -9.11
CA ILE A 516 -3.93 5.91 -9.72
C ILE A 516 -3.80 5.67 -11.23
N TYR A 517 -3.98 6.74 -12.00
CA TYR A 517 -3.89 6.68 -13.45
C TYR A 517 -3.31 8.00 -14.02
N PRO A 518 -2.27 7.95 -14.87
CA PRO A 518 -1.45 6.77 -15.21
C PRO A 518 -0.79 6.11 -13.97
N PRO A 519 -0.30 4.86 -14.07
CA PRO A 519 0.46 4.24 -13.00
C PRO A 519 1.63 5.13 -12.56
N ALA A 520 1.82 5.26 -11.25
CA ALA A 520 2.89 6.09 -10.66
C ALA A 520 4.29 5.51 -10.88
N ASP A 521 4.41 4.19 -10.91
CA ASP A 521 5.65 3.50 -11.23
C ASP A 521 5.77 3.39 -12.75
N GLU A 522 6.75 4.08 -13.33
CA GLU A 522 6.99 4.11 -14.78
C GLU A 522 7.37 2.73 -15.34
N ASP A 523 7.97 1.87 -14.51
CA ASP A 523 8.36 0.50 -14.88
C ASP A 523 7.17 -0.48 -14.76
N MET A 524 6.04 -0.04 -14.19
CA MET A 524 4.85 -0.86 -14.01
C MET A 524 4.03 -0.97 -15.30
N ALA A 525 4.11 -2.12 -15.97
CA ALA A 525 3.19 -2.43 -17.06
C ALA A 525 1.75 -2.63 -16.53
N PHE A 526 0.81 -1.84 -17.03
CA PHE A 526 -0.57 -1.82 -16.57
C PHE A 526 -1.54 -2.11 -17.72
N ASP A 527 -2.42 -3.10 -17.53
CA ASP A 527 -3.50 -3.44 -18.44
C ASP A 527 -4.83 -2.94 -17.87
N SER A 528 -5.37 -1.91 -18.51
CA SER A 528 -6.57 -1.20 -18.03
C SER A 528 -7.81 -2.09 -18.06
N GLN A 529 -7.93 -2.96 -19.07
CA GLN A 529 -9.06 -3.86 -19.21
C GLN A 529 -9.03 -4.96 -18.16
N LEU A 530 -7.84 -5.50 -17.87
CA LEU A 530 -7.68 -6.47 -16.78
C LEU A 530 -7.94 -5.82 -15.43
N ALA A 531 -7.49 -4.58 -15.20
CA ALA A 531 -7.77 -3.85 -13.98
C ALA A 531 -9.28 -3.61 -13.76
N LEU A 532 -10.03 -3.28 -14.82
CA LEU A 532 -11.49 -3.14 -14.74
C LEU A 532 -12.18 -4.47 -14.36
N LYS A 533 -11.63 -5.60 -14.78
CA LYS A 533 -12.21 -6.94 -14.55
C LYS A 533 -11.78 -7.54 -13.21
N TYR A 534 -10.53 -7.32 -12.80
CA TYR A 534 -9.85 -8.07 -11.75
C TYR A 534 -9.14 -7.20 -10.70
N ALA A 535 -9.35 -5.87 -10.67
CA ALA A 535 -8.81 -5.00 -9.62
C ALA A 535 -9.87 -4.16 -8.90
N GLN A 536 -11.14 -4.56 -8.97
CA GLN A 536 -12.26 -3.81 -8.39
C GLN A 536 -12.56 -4.21 -6.94
N ILE A 537 -12.83 -3.21 -6.10
CA ILE A 537 -13.31 -3.35 -4.71
C ILE A 537 -14.79 -2.97 -4.67
N LYS A 538 -15.65 -3.97 -4.90
CA LYS A 538 -17.13 -3.81 -4.87
C LYS A 538 -17.70 -3.86 -3.46
N GLN A 539 -17.07 -4.65 -2.61
CA GLN A 539 -17.37 -4.80 -1.19
C GLN A 539 -16.05 -4.75 -0.43
N LEU A 540 -16.01 -4.01 0.67
CA LEU A 540 -14.81 -3.95 1.51
C LEU A 540 -14.52 -5.34 2.10
N PRO A 541 -13.27 -5.81 2.08
CA PRO A 541 -12.91 -7.05 2.75
C PRO A 541 -12.90 -6.85 4.27
N ASN A 542 -12.96 -7.95 5.01
CA ASN A 542 -12.74 -7.94 6.46
C ASN A 542 -11.29 -7.55 6.77
N VAL A 543 -10.33 -8.10 6.00
CA VAL A 543 -8.91 -7.80 6.14
C VAL A 543 -8.34 -7.44 4.77
N LEU A 544 -7.55 -6.36 4.69
CA LEU A 544 -6.85 -5.93 3.49
C LEU A 544 -5.35 -5.90 3.73
N ILE A 545 -4.59 -6.67 2.97
CA ILE A 545 -3.13 -6.73 3.05
C ILE A 545 -2.55 -5.87 1.92
N LEU A 546 -1.80 -4.84 2.30
CA LEU A 546 -1.11 -3.90 1.40
C LEU A 546 0.37 -3.80 1.78
N PRO A 547 1.20 -4.79 1.41
CA PRO A 547 2.63 -4.73 1.64
C PRO A 547 3.26 -3.61 0.83
N GLY A 548 4.18 -2.88 1.45
CA GLY A 548 4.86 -1.77 0.83
C GLY A 548 6.12 -1.37 1.59
N ASP A 549 6.88 -0.47 1.00
CA ASP A 549 8.16 0.05 1.49
C ASP A 549 7.97 1.18 2.51
N GLN A 550 6.74 1.70 2.61
CA GLN A 550 6.29 2.48 3.75
C GLN A 550 6.47 1.68 5.05
N ARG A 551 6.64 2.38 6.17
CA ARG A 551 6.74 1.73 7.48
C ARG A 551 5.51 0.86 7.70
N HIS A 552 5.74 -0.36 8.19
CA HIS A 552 4.68 -1.29 8.59
C HIS A 552 3.59 -0.58 9.42
N PHE A 553 2.34 -0.96 9.22
CA PHE A 553 1.20 -0.37 9.94
C PHE A 553 0.04 -1.36 10.07
N ILE A 554 -0.75 -1.17 11.12
CA ILE A 554 -2.06 -1.80 11.27
C ILE A 554 -3.11 -0.69 11.49
N ARG A 555 -4.16 -0.65 10.66
CA ARG A 555 -5.23 0.36 10.74
C ARG A 555 -6.60 -0.30 10.59
N LEU A 556 -7.59 0.21 11.31
CA LEU A 556 -8.99 -0.14 11.09
C LEU A 556 -9.66 1.04 10.38
N VAL A 557 -10.11 0.83 9.15
CA VAL A 557 -10.69 1.87 8.30
C VAL A 557 -11.98 1.35 7.72
N SER A 558 -13.11 2.02 7.97
CA SER A 558 -14.43 1.58 7.47
C SER A 558 -14.73 0.09 7.77
N ASP A 559 -14.46 -0.35 9.00
CA ASP A 559 -14.56 -1.75 9.48
C ASP A 559 -13.66 -2.78 8.77
N CYS A 560 -12.72 -2.32 7.93
CA CYS A 560 -11.71 -3.15 7.28
C CYS A 560 -10.38 -3.04 8.03
N LEU A 561 -9.82 -4.18 8.45
CA LEU A 561 -8.49 -4.24 9.04
C LEU A 561 -7.43 -4.21 7.94
N VAL A 562 -6.72 -3.09 7.80
CA VAL A 562 -5.67 -2.91 6.80
C VAL A 562 -4.30 -3.12 7.43
N ILE A 563 -3.50 -4.00 6.83
CA ILE A 563 -2.20 -4.42 7.34
C ILE A 563 -1.14 -4.23 6.25
N ASN A 564 -0.13 -3.43 6.53
CA ASN A 564 1.15 -3.50 5.85
C ASN A 564 2.14 -4.29 6.74
N PRO A 565 2.47 -5.56 6.39
CA PRO A 565 3.40 -6.36 7.17
C PRO A 565 4.86 -5.87 7.09
N GLY A 566 5.16 -4.91 6.21
CA GLY A 566 6.51 -4.58 5.77
C GLY A 566 7.10 -5.66 4.87
N ARG A 567 8.41 -5.56 4.61
CA ARG A 567 9.18 -6.49 3.76
C ARG A 567 9.96 -7.47 4.64
N VAL A 568 9.99 -8.75 4.26
CA VAL A 568 10.74 -9.79 5.00
C VAL A 568 12.25 -9.56 4.91
N ALA A 569 12.75 -9.14 3.75
CA ALA A 569 14.12 -8.67 3.59
C ALA A 569 14.12 -7.15 3.42
N ASP A 570 14.54 -6.42 4.45
CA ASP A 570 14.75 -4.96 4.43
C ASP A 570 16.10 -4.61 5.07
N SER A 571 16.80 -3.66 4.45
CA SER A 571 17.95 -2.95 5.01
C SER A 571 17.74 -2.42 6.44
N LYS A 572 16.49 -2.07 6.82
CA LYS A 572 16.09 -1.55 8.13
C LYS A 572 15.64 -2.63 9.11
N GLY A 573 15.91 -3.90 8.79
CA GLY A 573 15.48 -5.07 9.55
C GLY A 573 14.05 -5.46 9.14
N GLY A 574 13.94 -6.64 8.52
CA GLY A 574 12.69 -7.13 7.96
C GLY A 574 11.61 -7.46 8.99
N THR A 575 10.38 -7.51 8.53
CA THR A 575 9.20 -7.77 9.35
C THR A 575 8.19 -8.68 8.66
N PHE A 576 7.31 -9.27 9.46
CA PHE A 576 6.11 -9.95 9.01
C PHE A 576 4.96 -9.63 9.98
N ALA A 577 3.72 -9.85 9.55
CA ALA A 577 2.56 -9.70 10.42
C ALA A 577 2.01 -11.06 10.84
N ARG A 578 1.46 -11.10 12.05
CA ARG A 578 0.61 -12.19 12.53
C ARG A 578 -0.69 -11.60 13.06
N PHE A 579 -1.79 -12.26 12.79
CA PHE A 579 -3.07 -11.87 13.36
C PHE A 579 -3.94 -13.09 13.62
N LEU A 580 -4.91 -12.94 14.51
CA LEU A 580 -5.91 -13.95 14.77
C LEU A 580 -7.30 -13.33 14.77
N VAL A 581 -8.28 -14.11 14.37
CA VAL A 581 -9.69 -13.74 14.39
C VAL A 581 -10.41 -14.70 15.33
N ALA A 582 -10.88 -14.18 16.46
CA ALA A 582 -11.61 -14.90 17.48
C ALA A 582 -13.06 -15.14 17.06
N PRO A 583 -13.70 -16.21 17.58
CA PRO A 583 -15.09 -16.53 17.25
C PRO A 583 -16.05 -15.40 17.58
N SER A 584 -17.12 -15.27 16.80
CA SER A 584 -18.19 -14.32 17.07
C SER A 584 -19.09 -14.82 18.21
N ALA A 585 -19.28 -14.02 19.26
CA ALA A 585 -20.19 -14.40 20.36
C ALA A 585 -21.65 -14.44 19.86
N PRO A 586 -22.42 -15.51 20.16
CA PRO A 586 -23.79 -15.64 19.66
C PRO A 586 -24.68 -14.49 20.15
N GLY A 587 -25.32 -13.78 19.21
CA GLY A 587 -26.28 -12.71 19.49
C GLY A 587 -25.71 -11.29 19.64
N LYS A 588 -24.39 -11.09 19.46
CA LYS A 588 -23.77 -9.76 19.35
C LYS A 588 -23.25 -9.53 17.94
N SER A 589 -23.38 -8.31 17.42
CA SER A 589 -22.68 -7.90 16.19
C SER A 589 -21.18 -7.95 16.46
N ALA A 590 -20.48 -8.90 15.84
CA ALA A 590 -19.03 -8.96 15.92
C ALA A 590 -18.43 -7.75 15.19
N ASN A 591 -17.82 -6.84 15.96
CA ASN A 591 -16.98 -5.78 15.42
C ASN A 591 -15.54 -6.32 15.32
N MET A 592 -14.88 -6.06 14.20
CA MET A 592 -13.48 -6.38 13.92
C MET A 592 -12.55 -6.08 15.10
N PHE A 593 -12.71 -4.92 15.76
CA PHE A 593 -11.84 -4.51 16.88
C PHE A 593 -11.88 -5.49 18.06
N ASN A 594 -13.07 -6.02 18.38
CA ASN A 594 -13.26 -6.91 19.52
C ASN A 594 -12.91 -8.36 19.21
N SER A 595 -12.82 -8.71 17.93
CA SER A 595 -12.60 -10.07 17.45
C SER A 595 -11.19 -10.30 16.92
N VAL A 596 -10.33 -9.27 16.83
CA VAL A 596 -8.98 -9.43 16.29
C VAL A 596 -7.90 -9.03 17.27
N ALA A 597 -6.78 -9.76 17.20
CA ALA A 597 -5.48 -9.32 17.69
C ALA A 597 -4.48 -9.43 16.53
N CYS A 598 -3.68 -8.39 16.30
CA CYS A 598 -2.70 -8.32 15.23
C CYS A 598 -1.40 -7.71 15.75
N GLN A 599 -0.27 -8.23 15.28
CA GLN A 599 1.07 -7.75 15.60
C GLN A 599 1.95 -7.78 14.35
N VAL A 600 2.81 -6.77 14.21
CA VAL A 600 3.94 -6.82 13.29
C VAL A 600 5.19 -7.13 14.11
N GLN A 601 5.94 -8.14 13.67
CA GLN A 601 7.11 -8.66 14.35
C GLN A 601 8.34 -8.59 13.44
N ARG A 602 9.50 -8.27 14.01
CA ARG A 602 10.78 -8.37 13.29
C ARG A 602 11.16 -9.83 13.05
N ILE A 603 11.62 -10.11 11.83
CA ILE A 603 12.12 -11.42 11.42
C ILE A 603 13.38 -11.81 12.21
#